data_AF-A0A4R4QBM0-F1
#
_entry.id   AF-A0A4R4QBM0-F1
#
_cell.length_a   1.000
_cell.length_b   1.000
_cell.length_c   1.000
_cell.angle_alpha   90.00
_cell.angle_beta   90.00
_cell.angle_gamma   90.00
#
_symmetry.space_group_name_H-M   'P 1'
#
loop_
_entity.id
_entity.type
_entity.pdbx_description
1 polymer ?
#
loop_
_entity_poly.entity_id
_entity_poly.type
_entity_poly.pdbx_seq_one_letter_code
_entity_poly.pdbx_strand_id
1 'polypeptide(L)'
;PDTPTRAALHADPAALRARAERLRDALRADGCPAEVVRSVAVVGGGGAPGVELESWAVSLPEAYAVPLRHGDPPVFGRVTRGRLLLDLRCVPAAADDTLRVAVRRAAG
;
A
#
# COMPACT_ATOMS: atom_id res chain seq x y z
N PRO A 1 -13.74 3.99 -20.01
CA PRO A 1 -12.55 3.72 -19.18
C PRO A 1 -12.99 3.62 -17.73
N ASP A 2 -12.43 2.69 -16.97
CA ASP A 2 -12.79 2.55 -15.57
C ASP A 2 -12.14 3.68 -14.74
N THR A 3 -12.84 4.23 -13.75
CA THR A 3 -12.29 5.32 -12.93
C THR A 3 -11.40 4.76 -11.82
N PRO A 4 -10.37 5.49 -11.35
CA PRO A 4 -9.51 5.02 -10.24
C PRO A 4 -10.31 4.60 -9.00
N THR A 5 -11.37 5.35 -8.66
CA THR A 5 -12.26 5.01 -7.54
C THR A 5 -13.02 3.71 -7.79
N ARG A 6 -13.61 3.52 -8.98
CA ARG A 6 -14.36 2.29 -9.31
C ARG A 6 -13.44 1.06 -9.34
N ALA A 7 -12.24 1.17 -9.90
CA ALA A 7 -11.24 0.10 -9.86
C ALA A 7 -10.84 -0.25 -8.42
N ALA A 8 -10.59 0.75 -7.57
CA ALA A 8 -10.26 0.54 -6.16
C ALA A 8 -11.42 -0.08 -5.36
N LEU A 9 -12.69 0.26 -5.67
CA LEU A 9 -13.87 -0.32 -5.01
C LEU A 9 -14.06 -1.80 -5.36
N HIS A 10 -13.86 -2.16 -6.63
CA HIS A 10 -14.11 -3.53 -7.13
C HIS A 10 -12.86 -4.43 -7.09
N ALA A 11 -11.75 -3.98 -6.52
CA ALA A 11 -10.56 -4.80 -6.39
C ALA A 11 -10.84 -6.05 -5.54
N ASP A 12 -10.53 -7.22 -6.12
CA ASP A 12 -10.63 -8.53 -5.48
C ASP A 12 -9.60 -8.65 -4.34
N PRO A 13 -10.03 -8.91 -3.08
CA PRO A 13 -9.12 -9.14 -1.96
C PRO A 13 -8.07 -10.23 -2.19
N ALA A 14 -8.38 -11.29 -2.94
CA ALA A 14 -7.41 -12.35 -3.25
C ALA A 14 -6.32 -11.85 -4.20
N ALA A 15 -6.69 -11.05 -5.20
CA ALA A 15 -5.73 -10.39 -6.09
C ALA A 15 -4.85 -9.38 -5.34
N LEU A 16 -5.43 -8.62 -4.40
CA LEU A 16 -4.68 -7.69 -3.54
C LEU A 16 -3.67 -8.42 -2.66
N ARG A 17 -4.06 -9.56 -2.08
CA ARG A 17 -3.15 -10.42 -1.30
C ARG A 17 -1.97 -10.88 -2.14
N ALA A 18 -2.22 -11.49 -3.29
CA ALA A 18 -1.18 -12.02 -4.16
C ALA A 18 -0.23 -10.90 -4.64
N ARG A 19 -0.76 -9.70 -4.87
CA ARG A 19 0.03 -8.52 -5.23
C ARG A 19 0.89 -8.03 -4.06
N ALA A 20 0.35 -8.01 -2.83
CA ALA A 20 1.09 -7.66 -1.63
C ALA A 20 2.23 -8.67 -1.35
N GLU A 21 1.97 -9.97 -1.54
CA GLU A 21 2.97 -11.03 -1.39
C GLU A 21 4.14 -10.84 -2.37
N ARG A 22 3.84 -10.62 -3.66
CA ARG A 22 4.86 -10.33 -4.68
C ARG A 22 5.70 -9.09 -4.36
N LEU A 23 5.05 -8.00 -3.96
CA LEU A 23 5.76 -6.76 -3.60
C LEU A 23 6.63 -6.97 -2.35
N ARG A 24 6.12 -7.67 -1.33
CA ARG A 24 6.89 -8.05 -0.13
C ARG A 24 8.11 -8.89 -0.49
N ASP A 25 7.97 -9.88 -1.37
CA ASP A 25 9.10 -10.73 -1.77
C ASP A 25 10.18 -9.93 -2.52
N ALA A 26 9.76 -9.03 -3.42
CA ALA A 26 10.67 -8.14 -4.13
C ALA A 26 11.40 -7.18 -3.18
N LEU A 27 10.69 -6.58 -2.21
CA LEU A 27 11.28 -5.68 -1.22
C LEU A 27 12.27 -6.40 -0.30
N ARG A 28 11.94 -7.62 0.14
CA ARG A 28 12.87 -8.43 0.94
C ARG A 28 14.12 -8.81 0.17
N ALA A 29 13.99 -9.12 -1.13
CA ALA A 29 15.14 -9.36 -2.00
C ALA A 29 16.04 -8.11 -2.14
N ASP A 30 15.47 -6.92 -2.00
CA ASP A 30 16.22 -5.65 -1.94
C ASP A 30 16.76 -5.29 -0.55
N GLY A 31 16.64 -6.18 0.43
CA GLY A 31 17.09 -5.95 1.82
C GLY A 31 16.13 -5.09 2.65
N CYS A 32 14.92 -4.80 2.15
CA CYS A 32 13.92 -4.02 2.89
C CYS A 32 13.02 -4.97 3.72
N PRO A 33 12.95 -4.80 5.07
CA PRO A 33 12.02 -5.58 5.88
C PRO A 33 10.57 -5.22 5.54
N ALA A 34 9.79 -6.23 5.12
CA ALA A 34 8.40 -6.09 4.73
C ALA A 34 7.57 -7.30 5.14
N GLU A 35 6.33 -7.07 5.58
CA GLU A 35 5.33 -8.10 5.88
C GLU A 35 4.04 -7.85 5.11
N VAL A 36 3.25 -8.89 4.86
CA VAL A 36 1.90 -8.76 4.30
C VAL A 36 0.89 -8.87 5.43
N VAL A 37 -0.01 -7.88 5.53
CA VAL A 37 -1.04 -7.84 6.58
C VAL A 37 -2.42 -7.60 5.98
N ARG A 38 -3.44 -8.21 6.59
CA ARG A 38 -4.84 -7.82 6.32
C ARG A 38 -5.03 -6.38 6.75
N SER A 39 -5.80 -5.64 5.96
CA SER A 39 -6.15 -4.26 6.24
C SER A 39 -7.62 -4.01 5.87
N VAL A 40 -8.16 -2.92 6.38
CA VAL A 40 -9.51 -2.47 6.05
C VAL A 40 -9.38 -1.09 5.40
N ALA A 41 -9.84 -1.01 4.16
CA ALA A 41 -10.01 0.25 3.46
C ALA A 41 -11.43 0.76 3.72
N VAL A 42 -11.56 2.06 3.96
CA VAL A 42 -12.86 2.71 4.14
C VAL A 42 -13.08 3.61 2.94
N VAL A 43 -14.25 3.48 2.31
CA VAL A 43 -14.65 4.37 1.22
C VAL A 43 -15.04 5.72 1.82
N GLY A 44 -14.31 6.78 1.49
CA GLY A 44 -14.61 8.15 1.95
C GLY A 44 -14.89 9.09 0.79
N GLY A 45 -16.06 9.75 0.80
CA GLY A 45 -16.37 10.84 -0.11
C GLY A 45 -17.85 11.24 -0.16
N GLY A 46 -18.31 12.05 0.81
CA GLY A 46 -19.50 12.91 0.70
C GLY A 46 -20.85 12.21 0.42
N GLY A 47 -21.43 11.54 1.42
CA GLY A 47 -22.86 11.21 1.41
C GLY A 47 -23.24 9.86 2.04
N ALA A 48 -22.32 8.88 2.05
CA ALA A 48 -22.57 7.57 2.67
C ALA A 48 -21.37 7.16 3.54
N PRO A 49 -21.52 7.09 4.88
CA PRO A 49 -20.51 6.53 5.77
C PRO A 49 -20.43 5.01 5.64
N GLY A 50 -19.21 4.46 5.70
CA GLY A 50 -18.99 3.22 6.47
C GLY A 50 -18.90 1.88 5.74
N VAL A 51 -18.70 1.82 4.42
CA VAL A 51 -18.40 0.52 3.79
C VAL A 51 -16.93 0.18 4.02
N GLU A 52 -16.71 -0.82 4.89
CA GLU A 52 -15.43 -1.47 5.09
C GLU A 52 -15.18 -2.45 3.93
N LEU A 53 -14.04 -2.28 3.26
CA LEU A 53 -13.58 -3.17 2.21
C LEU A 53 -12.38 -3.96 2.70
N GLU A 54 -12.47 -5.28 2.61
CA GLU A 54 -11.34 -6.16 2.88
C GLU A 54 -10.17 -5.80 1.95
N SER A 55 -8.98 -5.62 2.51
CA SER A 55 -7.80 -5.24 1.76
C SER A 55 -6.53 -5.90 2.30
N TRP A 56 -5.43 -5.68 1.60
CA TRP A 56 -4.10 -6.16 1.96
C TRP A 56 -3.09 -5.04 1.81
N ALA A 57 -2.24 -4.90 2.84
CA ALA A 57 -1.21 -3.89 2.90
C ALA A 57 0.17 -4.51 3.05
N VAL A 58 1.18 -3.80 2.55
CA VAL A 58 2.58 -4.06 2.90
C VAL A 58 2.91 -3.27 4.16
N SER A 59 3.35 -3.98 5.20
CA SER A 59 3.77 -3.44 6.49
C SER A 59 5.28 -3.26 6.53
N LEU A 60 5.73 -2.03 6.71
CA LEU A 60 7.12 -1.58 6.72
C LEU A 60 7.49 -1.01 8.09
N PRO A 61 8.79 -0.83 8.41
CA PRO A 61 9.22 -0.06 9.57
C PRO A 61 8.60 1.34 9.56
N GLU A 62 8.15 1.82 10.72
CA GLU A 62 7.58 3.17 10.86
C GLU A 62 8.54 4.28 10.40
N ALA A 63 9.85 4.09 10.61
CA ALA A 63 10.88 5.03 10.22
C ALA A 63 10.85 5.41 8.72
N TYR A 64 10.26 4.56 7.87
CA TYR A 64 10.18 4.83 6.43
C TYR A 64 9.10 5.85 6.08
N ALA A 65 8.18 6.18 6.99
CA ALA A 65 7.05 7.06 6.71
C ALA A 65 7.46 8.48 6.33
N VAL A 66 8.48 9.04 6.99
CA VAL A 66 8.96 10.41 6.70
C VAL A 66 9.75 10.44 5.39
N PRO A 67 10.78 9.59 5.16
CA PRO A 67 11.48 9.55 3.88
C PRO A 67 10.55 9.31 2.69
N LEU A 68 9.57 8.40 2.81
CA LEU A 68 8.60 8.14 1.73
C LEU A 68 7.72 9.35 1.41
N ARG A 69 7.30 10.11 2.42
CA ARG A 69 6.49 11.33 2.23
C ARG A 69 7.26 12.41 1.49
N HIS A 70 8.56 12.53 1.74
CA HIS A 70 9.43 13.55 1.15
C HIS A 70 10.19 13.06 -0.09
N GLY A 71 10.02 11.79 -0.46
CA GLY A 71 10.62 11.21 -1.65
C GLY A 71 9.96 11.65 -2.95
N ASP A 72 10.56 11.25 -4.06
CA ASP A 72 10.02 11.45 -5.41
C ASP A 72 9.84 10.09 -6.13
N PRO A 73 8.59 9.65 -6.38
CA PRO A 73 7.34 10.32 -6.00
C PRO A 73 7.05 10.21 -4.50
N PRO A 74 6.23 11.12 -3.93
CA PRO A 74 5.81 11.03 -2.54
C PRO A 74 4.84 9.87 -2.34
N VAL A 75 5.11 9.03 -1.34
CA VAL A 75 4.28 7.88 -0.98
C VAL A 75 3.72 8.06 0.43
N PHE A 76 2.40 7.94 0.55
CA PHE A 76 1.70 8.06 1.81
C PHE A 76 1.16 6.70 2.27
N GLY A 77 1.33 6.43 3.55
CA GLY A 77 0.77 5.27 4.22
C GLY A 77 0.19 5.63 5.57
N ARG A 78 -0.48 4.66 6.18
CA ARG A 78 -1.03 4.79 7.53
C ARG A 78 -0.04 4.21 8.53
N VAL A 79 0.36 4.99 9.54
CA VAL A 79 1.13 4.46 10.67
C VAL A 79 0.17 3.92 11.73
N THR A 80 0.36 2.68 12.16
CA THR A 80 -0.40 2.07 13.25
C THR A 80 0.46 1.05 13.99
N ARG A 81 0.43 1.08 15.32
CA ARG A 81 1.15 0.14 16.19
C ARG A 81 2.64 -0.04 15.81
N GLY A 82 3.37 1.05 15.56
CA GLY A 82 4.80 0.98 15.26
C GLY A 82 5.17 0.58 13.83
N ARG A 83 4.20 0.53 12.91
CA ARG A 83 4.39 0.07 11.53
C ARG A 83 3.75 1.02 10.53
N LEU A 84 4.41 1.22 9.39
CA LEU A 84 3.86 1.91 8.23
C LEU A 84 3.12 0.90 7.35
N LEU A 85 1.85 1.17 7.05
CA LEU A 85 1.02 0.34 6.17
C LEU A 85 0.77 1.04 4.85
N LEU A 86 1.11 0.35 3.75
CA LEU A 86 0.81 0.76 2.38
C LEU A 86 -0.27 -0.15 1.82
N ASP A 87 -1.52 0.33 1.83
CA ASP A 87 -2.70 -0.42 1.38
C ASP A 87 -2.77 -0.46 -0.16
N LEU A 88 -2.62 -1.64 -0.75
CA LEU A 88 -2.54 -1.79 -2.20
C LEU A 88 -3.87 -1.54 -2.92
N ARG A 89 -5.00 -1.46 -2.22
CA ARG A 89 -6.26 -1.01 -2.82
C ARG A 89 -6.18 0.45 -3.27
N CYS A 90 -5.37 1.26 -2.59
CA CYS A 90 -5.15 2.67 -2.91
C CYS A 90 -4.01 2.90 -3.92
N VAL A 91 -3.29 1.84 -4.30
CA VAL A 91 -2.13 1.92 -5.21
C VAL A 91 -2.52 1.26 -6.54
N PRO A 92 -2.47 1.95 -7.69
CA PRO A 92 -2.67 1.33 -8.98
C PRO A 92 -1.64 0.21 -9.26
N ALA A 93 -2.04 -0.89 -9.89
CA ALA A 93 -1.13 -2.02 -10.17
C ALA A 93 0.14 -1.62 -10.95
N ALA A 94 0.01 -0.69 -11.90
CA ALA A 94 1.14 -0.15 -12.67
C ALA A 94 2.15 0.62 -11.82
N ALA A 95 1.80 1.02 -10.59
CA ALA A 95 2.68 1.75 -9.69
C ALA A 95 3.50 0.83 -8.77
N ASP A 96 3.37 -0.50 -8.85
CA ASP A 96 4.08 -1.44 -7.97
C ASP A 96 5.60 -1.28 -8.04
N ASP A 97 6.17 -1.19 -9.24
CA ASP A 97 7.61 -1.01 -9.42
C ASP A 97 8.08 0.37 -8.91
N THR A 98 7.26 1.40 -9.13
CA THR A 98 7.53 2.76 -8.62
C THR A 98 7.53 2.76 -7.09
N LEU A 99 6.54 2.10 -6.49
CA LEU A 99 6.43 1.97 -5.05
C LEU A 99 7.61 1.19 -4.46
N ARG A 100 8.02 0.09 -5.10
CA ARG A 100 9.20 -0.68 -4.71
C ARG A 100 10.45 0.20 -4.71
N VAL A 101 10.69 0.96 -5.77
CA VAL A 101 11.85 1.89 -5.86
C VAL A 101 11.81 2.95 -4.76
N ALA A 102 10.64 3.54 -4.48
CA ALA A 102 10.49 4.52 -3.41
C ALA A 102 10.83 3.93 -2.03
N VAL A 103 10.36 2.71 -1.73
CA VAL A 103 10.65 2.02 -0.46
C VAL A 103 12.13 1.68 -0.33
N ARG A 104 12.78 1.22 -1.40
CA ARG A 104 14.22 0.98 -1.39
C ARG A 104 15.03 2.24 -1.09
N ARG A 105 14.65 3.38 -1.68
CA ARG A 105 15.30 4.67 -1.42
C ARG A 105 15.09 5.15 0.02
N ALA A 106 13.94 4.84 0.62
CA ALA A 106 13.65 5.18 2.01
C ALA A 106 14.35 4.29 3.04
N ALA A 107 14.89 3.13 2.61
CA ALA A 107 15.57 2.18 3.47
C ALA A 107 17.09 2.44 3.62
N GLY A 108 17.66 3.30 2.76
CA GLY A 108 19.07 3.73 2.80
C GLY A 108 19.18 5.20 3.19
#